data_AF-T0ZV37-F1
#
_entry.id   AF-T0ZV37-F1
#
_cell.length_a   1.000
_cell.length_b   1.000
_cell.length_c   1.000
_cell.angle_alpha   90.00
_cell.angle_beta   90.00
_cell.angle_gamma   90.00
#
_symmetry.space_group_name_H-M   'P 1'
#
loop_
_entity.id
_entity.type
_entity.pdbx_description
1 polymer ?
#
loop_
_entity_poly.entity_id
_entity_poly.type
_entity_poly.pdbx_seq_one_letter_code
_entity_poly.pdbx_strand_id
1 'polypeptide(L)' 'RGRVVEIFGPESSGKTTLTLQAIAEVHKKGGIAAFIDAEHALDLGYAGSLGSGRKIF' A
#
# COMPACT_ATOMS: atom_id res chain seq x y z
N ARG A 1 7.63 -7.67 -12.24
CA ARG A 1 7.12 -6.43 -12.87
C ARG A 1 6.38 -6.83 -14.14
N GLY A 2 5.35 -6.08 -14.56
CA GLY A 2 4.54 -6.42 -15.75
C GLY A 2 3.59 -7.60 -15.55
N ARG A 3 3.14 -7.85 -14.32
CA ARG A 3 2.16 -8.90 -13.99
C ARG A 3 1.06 -8.31 -13.11
N VAL A 4 -0.14 -8.86 -13.25
CA VAL A 4 -1.26 -8.62 -12.35
C VAL A 4 -1.19 -9.63 -11.20
N VAL A 5 -1.44 -9.18 -9.98
CA VAL A 5 -1.45 -10.01 -8.76
C VAL A 5 -2.74 -9.72 -8.00
N GLU A 6 -3.42 -10.77 -7.57
CA GLU A 6 -4.61 -10.70 -6.71
C GLU A 6 -4.23 -11.16 -5.29
N ILE A 7 -4.66 -10.41 -4.28
CA ILE A 7 -4.48 -10.75 -2.85
C ILE A 7 -5.87 -10.83 -2.23
N PHE A 8 -6.34 -12.04 -1.92
CA PHE A 8 -7.64 -12.30 -1.33
C PHE A 8 -7.52 -13.01 0.03
N GLY A 9 -8.56 -12.93 0.85
CA GLY A 9 -8.59 -13.53 2.17
C GLY A 9 -9.60 -12.87 3.12
N PRO A 10 -9.86 -13.48 4.30
CA PRO A 10 -10.82 -12.98 5.29
C PRO A 10 -10.54 -11.53 5.74
N GLU A 11 -11.55 -10.86 6.31
CA GLU A 11 -11.34 -9.58 6.98
C GLU A 11 -10.24 -9.69 8.04
N SER A 12 -9.43 -8.64 8.21
CA SER A 12 -8.29 -8.63 9.13
C SER A 12 -7.16 -9.65 8.85
N SER A 13 -7.12 -10.27 7.66
CA SER A 13 -6.02 -11.18 7.26
C SER A 13 -4.73 -10.47 6.82
N GLY A 14 -4.63 -9.15 6.95
CA GLY A 14 -3.42 -8.37 6.61
C GLY A 14 -3.26 -7.96 5.15
N LYS A 15 -4.30 -8.11 4.31
CA LYS A 15 -4.26 -7.75 2.87
C LYS A 15 -3.83 -6.30 2.65
N THR A 16 -4.49 -5.37 3.33
CA THR A 16 -4.20 -3.92 3.25
C THR A 16 -2.78 -3.63 3.70
N THR A 17 -2.32 -4.23 4.80
CA THR A 17 -0.95 -4.10 5.29
C THR A 17 0.07 -4.55 4.25
N LEU A 18 -0.16 -5.70 3.60
CA LEU A 18 0.73 -6.20 2.54
C LEU A 18 0.79 -5.24 1.35
N THR A 19 -0.36 -4.70 0.92
CA THR A 19 -0.43 -3.71 -0.17
C THR A 19 0.35 -2.43 0.19
N LEU A 20 0.18 -1.90 1.40
CA LEU A 20 0.87 -0.71 1.87
C LEU A 20 2.39 -0.95 2.00
N GLN A 21 2.83 -2.12 2.46
CA GLN A 21 4.25 -2.48 2.48
C GLN A 21 4.85 -2.58 1.08
N ALA A 22 4.13 -3.16 0.11
CA ALA A 22 4.58 -3.22 -1.28
C ALA A 22 4.76 -1.82 -1.89
N ILE A 23 3.85 -0.89 -1.61
CA ILE A 23 3.96 0.52 -2.01
C ILE A 23 5.18 1.18 -1.37
N ALA A 24 5.39 0.99 -0.05
CA ALA A 24 6.54 1.54 0.64
C ALA A 24 7.87 1.05 0.04
N GLU A 25 7.96 -0.23 -0.33
CA GLU A 25 9.13 -0.80 -1.00
C GLU A 25 9.37 -0.23 -2.41
N VAL A 26 8.31 0.11 -3.15
CA VAL A 26 8.44 0.82 -4.44
C VAL A 26 9.04 2.22 -4.21
N HIS A 27 8.53 2.96 -3.24
CA HIS A 27 9.02 4.31 -2.92
C HIS A 27 10.46 4.32 -2.41
N LYS A 28 10.84 3.35 -1.56
CA LYS A 28 12.24 3.18 -1.09
C LYS A 28 13.22 3.00 -2.24
N LYS A 29 12.79 2.34 -3.32
CA LYS A 29 13.59 2.13 -4.54
C LYS A 29 13.51 3.30 -5.52
N GLY A 30 12.95 4.44 -5.10
CA GLY A 30 12.77 5.64 -5.94
C GLY A 30 11.71 5.51 -7.02
N GLY A 31 10.89 4.46 -6.97
CA GLY A 31 9.77 4.27 -7.88
C GLY A 31 8.54 5.09 -7.47
N ILE A 32 7.56 5.11 -8.36
CA ILE A 32 6.24 5.73 -8.13
C ILE A 32 5.21 4.61 -8.06
N ALA A 33 4.30 4.67 -7.09
CA ALA A 33 3.15 3.79 -6.98
C ALA A 33 1.86 4.60 -6.99
N ALA A 34 0.77 3.97 -7.43
CA ALA A 34 -0.58 4.51 -7.31
C ALA A 34 -1.43 3.52 -6.50
N PHE A 35 -2.26 4.05 -5.63
CA PHE A 35 -3.24 3.29 -4.85
C PHE A 35 -4.63 3.80 -5.19
N ILE A 36 -5.51 2.87 -5.59
CA ILE A 36 -6.89 3.18 -5.93
C ILE A 36 -7.75 2.58 -4.82
N ASP A 37 -8.29 3.45 -3.97
CA ASP A 37 -9.21 3.05 -2.90
C ASP A 37 -10.65 3.17 -3.41
N ALA A 38 -11.33 2.03 -3.54
CA ALA A 38 -12.74 1.98 -3.89
C ALA A 38 -13.66 1.96 -2.66
N GLU A 39 -13.12 1.72 -1.47
CA GLU A 39 -13.90 1.50 -0.24
C GLU A 39 -13.84 2.67 0.75
N HIS A 40 -13.09 3.74 0.44
CA HIS A 40 -12.81 4.88 1.34
C HIS A 40 -12.29 4.46 2.73
N ALA A 41 -11.66 3.30 2.83
CA ALA A 41 -11.21 2.70 4.09
C ALA A 41 -9.77 3.10 4.45
N LEU A 42 -9.12 3.91 3.61
CA LEU A 42 -7.73 4.31 3.80
C LEU A 42 -7.53 5.28 4.98
N ASP A 43 -6.86 4.81 6.02
CA ASP A 43 -6.32 5.64 7.10
C ASP A 43 -4.97 6.26 6.68
N LEU A 44 -4.99 7.57 6.43
CA LEU A 44 -3.79 8.36 6.05
C LEU A 44 -2.74 8.42 7.17
N GLY A 45 -3.15 8.33 8.43
CA GLY A 45 -2.26 8.30 9.59
C GLY A 45 -1.48 6.99 9.65
N TYR A 46 -2.18 5.86 9.47
CA TYR A 46 -1.54 4.54 9.40
C TYR A 46 -0.57 4.46 8.22
N ALA A 47 -0.97 4.90 7.03
CA ALA A 47 -0.11 4.91 5.87
C ALA A 47 1.11 5.85 6.02
N GLY A 48 0.93 7.01 6.65
CA GLY A 48 2.03 7.92 6.97
C GLY A 48 3.08 7.27 7.89
N SER A 49 2.65 6.49 8.88
CA SER A 49 3.54 5.81 9.83
C SER A 49 4.40 4.69 9.21
N LEU A 50 3.96 4.13 8.07
CA LEU A 50 4.67 3.08 7.35
C LEU A 50 5.74 3.63 6.39
N GLY A 51 5.73 4.94 6.14
CA GLY A 51 6.57 5.60 5.12
C GLY A 51 7.81 6.27 5.69
N SER A 52 8.96 6.00 5.08
CA SER A 52 10.26 6.64 5.37
C SER A 52 10.31 8.10 4.89
N GLY A 53 9.46 8.97 5.44
CA GLY A 53 9.50 10.43 5.24
C GLY A 53 8.94 10.97 3.90
N ARG A 54 8.57 10.12 2.94
CA ARG A 54 7.79 10.53 1.75
C ARG A 54 6.33 10.18 1.96
N LYS A 55 5.46 11.15 1.70
CA LYS A 55 4.01 10.97 1.58
C LYS A 55 3.75 9.74 0.70
N ILE A 56 3.10 8.73 1.27
CA ILE A 56 2.68 7.53 0.52
C ILE A 56 1.58 7.89 -0.50
N PHE A 57 0.99 9.10 -0.38
CA PHE A 57 -0.02 9.68 -1.26
C PHE A 57 0.33 11.12 -1.66
#